data_AF-X1ND70-F1
#
_entry.id   AF-X1ND70-F1
#
_cell.length_a   1.000
_cell.length_b   1.000
_cell.length_c   1.000
_cell.angle_alpha   90.00
_cell.angle_beta   90.00
_cell.angle_gamma   90.00
#
_symmetry.space_group_name_H-M   'P 1'
#
loop_
_entity.id
_entity.type
_entity.pdbx_description
1 polymer ?
#
loop_
_entity_poly.entity_id
_entity_poly.type
_entity_poly.pdbx_seq_one_letter_code
_entity_poly.pdbx_strand_id
1 'polypeptide(L)'
;MSNLFTPMLYTSLTSAAGFASLALTPIPPVQVFGIFVAVGIMIAWVCTVTFVPAYIMMISEKSLENFGQEAMHVEKQNWLTKLLNRTGNFTYSKAKPILVAIILVTVVAVYGITQIQINDNPVKWFSKSHPIRQADIELNEHFGGTYMVYLILEDATEGNI
;
A
#
# COMPACT_ATOMS: atom_id res chain seq x y z
N MET A 1 22.79 13.09 -10.77
CA MET A 1 21.97 12.99 -9.53
C MET A 1 20.91 14.08 -9.41
N SER A 2 21.15 15.33 -9.86
CA SER A 2 20.19 16.45 -9.71
C SER A 2 18.78 16.17 -10.24
N ASN A 3 18.64 15.50 -11.38
CA ASN A 3 17.33 15.23 -11.99
C ASN A 3 16.52 14.11 -11.28
N LEU A 4 17.19 13.18 -10.59
CA LEU A 4 16.53 12.03 -9.93
C LEU A 4 16.35 12.24 -8.43
N PHE A 5 17.18 13.10 -7.81
CA PHE A 5 17.11 13.36 -6.39
C PHE A 5 15.77 13.96 -5.97
N THR A 6 15.32 15.00 -6.68
CA THR A 6 14.06 15.71 -6.40
C THR A 6 12.83 14.79 -6.46
N PRO A 7 12.58 14.03 -7.55
CA PRO A 7 11.43 13.12 -7.59
C PRO A 7 11.52 12.03 -6.54
N MET A 8 12.71 11.44 -6.29
CA MET A 8 12.87 10.41 -5.27
C MET A 8 12.61 10.91 -3.84
N LEU A 9 13.00 12.16 -3.55
CA LEU A 9 12.70 12.80 -2.28
C LEU A 9 11.19 12.96 -2.10
N TYR A 10 10.49 13.49 -3.11
CA TYR A 10 9.05 13.67 -3.03
C TYR A 10 8.31 12.35 -2.87
N THR A 11 8.66 11.32 -3.65
CA THR A 11 8.00 9.99 -3.53
C THR A 11 8.20 9.38 -2.16
N SER A 12 9.40 9.49 -1.59
CA SER A 12 9.72 8.94 -0.27
C SER A 12 9.00 9.72 0.83
N LEU A 13 8.99 11.05 0.74
CA LEU A 13 8.34 11.93 1.72
C LEU A 13 6.82 11.73 1.72
N THR A 14 6.18 11.69 0.56
CA THR A 14 4.72 11.49 0.48
C THR A 14 4.32 10.09 0.95
N SER A 15 5.13 9.08 0.65
CA SER A 15 4.88 7.70 1.12
C SER A 15 5.06 7.60 2.64
N ALA A 16 6.13 8.18 3.18
CA ALA A 16 6.37 8.24 4.62
C ALA A 16 5.25 8.99 5.35
N ALA A 17 4.78 10.13 4.80
CA ALA A 17 3.64 10.86 5.35
C ALA A 17 2.34 10.03 5.30
N GLY A 18 2.11 9.29 4.22
CA GLY A 18 0.98 8.37 4.09
C GLY A 18 0.99 7.29 5.18
N PHE A 19 2.14 6.64 5.40
CA PHE A 19 2.28 5.64 6.47
C PHE A 19 2.26 6.25 7.88
N ALA A 20 2.82 7.45 8.07
CA ALA A 20 2.78 8.16 9.34
C ALA A 20 1.34 8.53 9.73
N SER A 21 0.43 8.74 8.77
CA SER A 21 -0.98 9.01 9.06
C SER A 21 -1.68 7.86 9.82
N LEU A 22 -1.20 6.61 9.68
CA LEU A 22 -1.73 5.47 10.42
C LEU A 22 -1.51 5.58 11.94
N ALA A 23 -0.56 6.40 12.39
CA ALA A 23 -0.33 6.68 13.80
C ALA A 23 -1.55 7.32 14.50
N LEU A 24 -2.46 7.92 13.74
CA LEU A 24 -3.71 8.51 14.25
C LEU A 24 -4.82 7.47 14.48
N THR A 25 -4.63 6.23 14.04
CA THR A 25 -5.64 5.16 14.15
C THR A 25 -5.75 4.67 15.60
N PRO A 26 -6.93 4.41 16.16
CA PRO A 26 -7.09 3.93 17.56
C PRO A 26 -6.65 2.48 17.79
N ILE A 27 -5.99 1.83 16.83
CA ILE A 27 -5.58 0.42 16.86
C ILE A 27 -4.06 0.37 17.09
N PRO A 28 -3.58 0.05 18.32
CA PRO A 28 -2.16 0.18 18.66
C PRO A 28 -1.20 -0.58 17.72
N PRO A 29 -1.48 -1.82 17.28
CA PRO A 29 -0.63 -2.52 16.31
C PRO A 29 -0.45 -1.76 14.98
N VAL A 30 -1.50 -1.06 14.52
CA VAL A 30 -1.49 -0.31 13.26
C VAL A 30 -0.67 0.96 13.40
N GLN A 31 -0.69 1.62 14.56
CA GLN A 31 0.13 2.80 14.84
C GLN A 31 1.63 2.47 14.76
N VAL A 32 2.04 1.42 15.47
CA VAL A 32 3.45 0.99 15.52
C VAL A 32 3.93 0.59 14.12
N PHE A 33 3.12 -0.15 13.38
CA PHE A 33 3.41 -0.51 12.00
C PHE A 33 3.58 0.72 11.10
N GLY A 34 2.66 1.68 11.16
CA GLY A 34 2.70 2.90 10.35
C GLY A 34 3.98 3.72 10.58
N ILE A 35 4.32 3.96 11.84
CA ILE A 35 5.54 4.69 12.22
C ILE A 35 6.79 3.93 11.77
N PHE A 36 6.84 2.61 11.99
CA PHE A 36 7.96 1.77 11.59
C PHE A 36 8.21 1.83 10.08
N VAL A 37 7.16 1.72 9.26
CA VAL A 37 7.28 1.82 7.80
C VAL A 37 7.69 3.22 7.36
N ALA A 38 7.12 4.28 7.95
CA ALA A 38 7.49 5.65 7.62
C ALA A 38 8.98 5.93 7.85
N VAL A 39 9.53 5.48 8.98
CA VAL A 39 10.96 5.57 9.28
C VAL A 39 11.77 4.72 8.31
N GLY A 40 11.32 3.49 8.03
CA GLY A 40 11.97 2.59 7.08
C GLY A 40 12.10 3.18 5.67
N ILE A 41 11.07 3.88 5.18
CA ILE A 41 11.11 4.58 3.88
C ILE A 41 12.16 5.69 3.87
N MET A 42 12.26 6.48 4.94
CA MET A 42 13.27 7.55 5.03
C MET A 42 14.68 6.98 5.08
N ILE A 43 14.90 5.91 5.85
CA ILE A 43 16.18 5.20 5.88
C ILE A 43 16.51 4.62 4.50
N ALA A 44 15.54 3.97 3.84
CA ALA A 44 15.72 3.40 2.51
C ALA A 44 16.09 4.47 1.47
N TRP A 45 15.49 5.66 1.55
CA TRP A 45 15.84 6.79 0.69
C TRP A 45 17.29 7.25 0.93
N VAL A 46 17.70 7.43 2.19
CA VAL A 46 19.09 7.79 2.54
C VAL A 46 20.07 6.72 2.04
N CYS A 47 19.78 5.45 2.29
CA CYS A 47 20.58 4.33 1.78
C CYS A 47 20.63 4.35 0.25
N THR A 48 19.53 4.60 -0.45
CA THR A 48 19.54 4.62 -1.91
C THR A 48 20.39 5.76 -2.46
N VAL A 49 20.24 6.98 -1.92
CA VAL A 49 21.00 8.15 -2.38
C VAL A 49 22.49 8.04 -2.07
N THR A 50 22.88 7.30 -1.03
CA THR A 50 24.30 7.09 -0.66
C THR A 50 24.92 5.86 -1.31
N PHE A 51 24.20 4.73 -1.29
CA PHE A 51 24.68 3.44 -1.75
C PHE A 51 24.70 3.33 -3.27
N VAL A 52 23.68 3.83 -3.98
CA VAL A 52 23.62 3.70 -5.45
C VAL A 52 24.79 4.42 -6.13
N PRO A 53 25.14 5.68 -5.81
CA PRO A 53 26.31 6.32 -6.40
C PRO A 53 27.62 5.66 -5.99
N ALA A 54 27.75 5.25 -4.72
CA ALA A 54 28.94 4.54 -4.23
C ALA A 54 29.16 3.23 -5.00
N TYR A 55 28.08 2.49 -5.24
CA TYR A 55 28.09 1.27 -6.02
C TYR A 55 28.46 1.52 -7.50
N ILE A 56 27.88 2.56 -8.12
CA ILE A 56 28.21 2.93 -9.51
C ILE A 56 29.68 3.32 -9.65
N MET A 57 30.25 4.06 -8.69
CA MET A 57 31.68 4.43 -8.70
C MET A 57 32.62 3.23 -8.58
N MET A 58 32.13 2.09 -8.08
CA MET A 58 32.91 0.85 -7.94
C MET A 58 32.88 -0.02 -9.21
N ILE A 59 32.01 0.30 -10.19
CA ILE A 59 31.95 -0.41 -11.47
C ILE A 59 33.05 0.11 -12.40
N SER A 60 33.72 -0.79 -13.10
CA SER A 60 34.79 -0.42 -14.04
C SER A 60 34.24 0.31 -15.26
N GLU A 61 34.95 1.34 -15.73
CA GLU A 61 34.56 2.12 -16.92
C GLU A 61 34.36 1.24 -18.16
N LYS A 62 35.16 0.17 -18.34
CA LYS A 62 34.99 -0.81 -19.42
C LYS A 62 33.65 -1.56 -19.39
N SER A 63 33.08 -1.76 -18.20
CA SER A 63 31.74 -2.36 -18.05
C SER A 63 30.63 -1.34 -18.32
N LEU A 64 30.92 -0.04 -18.22
CA LEU A 64 29.98 1.06 -18.47
C LEU A 64 30.03 1.59 -19.91
N GLU A 65 31.17 1.48 -20.60
CA GLU A 65 31.39 2.00 -21.96
C GLU A 65 30.37 1.45 -22.98
N ASN A 66 29.91 0.21 -22.80
CA ASN A 66 28.88 -0.43 -23.65
C ASN A 66 27.48 -0.43 -23.00
N PHE A 67 27.35 0.09 -21.77
CA PHE A 67 26.11 0.05 -21.00
C PHE A 67 25.16 1.14 -21.50
N GLY A 68 24.20 0.75 -22.34
CA GLY A 68 23.21 1.65 -22.94
C GLY A 68 23.42 2.01 -24.40
N GLN A 69 24.53 1.60 -25.03
CA GLN A 69 24.71 1.77 -26.48
C GLN A 69 23.68 0.97 -27.30
N GLU A 70 23.28 -0.22 -26.82
CA GLU A 70 22.15 -0.96 -27.39
C GLU A 70 20.79 -0.28 -27.13
N ALA A 71 20.64 0.47 -26.04
CA ALA A 71 19.40 1.19 -25.72
C ALA A 71 19.21 2.46 -26.57
N MET A 72 20.31 3.09 -27.01
CA MET A 72 20.29 4.29 -27.86
C MET A 72 19.93 4.01 -29.33
N HIS A 73 20.21 2.81 -29.84
CA HIS A 73 19.96 2.45 -31.25
C HIS A 73 18.80 1.48 -31.48
N VAL A 74 18.12 1.06 -30.42
CA VAL A 74 17.03 0.09 -30.51
C VAL A 74 15.72 0.74 -30.06
N GLU A 75 15.25 1.70 -30.86
CA GLU A 75 13.81 1.80 -31.12
C GLU A 75 13.42 0.63 -32.04
N LYS A 76 13.71 -0.63 -31.64
CA LYS A 76 13.04 -1.78 -32.25
C LYS A 76 11.57 -1.48 -32.02
N GLN A 77 10.82 -1.33 -33.09
CA GLN A 77 9.36 -1.28 -33.06
C GLN A 77 8.83 -2.63 -32.59
N ASN A 78 9.00 -2.87 -31.30
CA ASN A 78 8.50 -4.03 -30.61
C ASN A 78 7.00 -3.84 -30.45
N TRP A 79 6.27 -4.94 -30.30
CA TRP A 79 4.81 -4.87 -30.15
C TRP A 79 4.40 -4.00 -28.94
N LEU A 80 5.21 -3.98 -27.87
CA LEU A 80 5.06 -3.08 -26.71
C LEU A 80 5.17 -1.60 -27.11
N THR A 81 6.12 -1.22 -27.95
CA THR A 81 6.29 0.18 -28.40
C THR A 81 5.09 0.64 -29.22
N LYS A 82 4.55 -0.24 -30.08
CA LYS A 82 3.30 0.04 -30.83
C LYS A 82 2.10 0.14 -29.89
N LEU A 83 1.99 -0.73 -28.90
CA LEU A 83 0.93 -0.67 -27.89
C LEU A 83 1.03 0.61 -27.06
N LEU A 84 2.24 1.01 -26.66
CA LEU A 84 2.47 2.21 -25.86
C LEU A 84 2.12 3.48 -26.64
N ASN A 85 2.56 3.58 -27.90
CA ASN A 85 2.18 4.70 -28.79
C ASN A 85 0.68 4.72 -29.09
N ARG A 86 0.05 3.56 -29.28
CA ARG A 86 -1.41 3.48 -29.51
C ARG A 86 -2.20 3.89 -28.28
N THR A 87 -1.81 3.42 -27.10
CA THR A 87 -2.44 3.78 -25.83
C THR A 87 -2.20 5.24 -25.49
N GLY A 88 -1.02 5.80 -25.78
CA GLY A 88 -0.71 7.22 -25.65
C GLY A 88 -1.59 8.09 -26.54
N ASN A 89 -1.65 7.79 -27.85
CA ASN A 89 -2.53 8.52 -28.78
C ASN A 89 -4.01 8.36 -28.43
N PHE A 90 -4.43 7.18 -27.94
CA PHE A 90 -5.80 6.97 -27.48
C PHE A 90 -6.12 7.83 -26.25
N THR A 91 -5.18 7.91 -25.29
CA THR A 91 -5.33 8.73 -24.09
C THR A 91 -5.49 10.21 -24.45
N TYR A 92 -4.71 10.70 -25.42
CA TYR A 92 -4.76 12.11 -25.83
C TYR A 92 -6.00 12.44 -26.69
N SER A 93 -6.33 11.57 -27.66
CA SER A 93 -7.46 11.80 -28.58
C SER A 93 -8.83 11.58 -27.94
N LYS A 94 -8.92 10.79 -26.86
CA LYS A 94 -10.17 10.42 -26.17
C LYS A 94 -10.13 10.76 -24.67
N ALA A 95 -9.43 11.83 -24.28
CA ALA A 95 -9.32 12.24 -22.87
C ALA A 95 -10.67 12.47 -22.17
N LYS A 96 -11.65 13.09 -22.86
CA LYS A 96 -12.98 13.37 -22.29
C LYS A 96 -13.75 12.12 -21.84
N PRO A 97 -13.97 11.10 -22.69
CA PRO A 97 -14.64 9.87 -22.25
C PRO A 97 -13.83 9.10 -21.20
N ILE A 98 -12.49 9.14 -21.25
CA ILE A 98 -11.64 8.50 -20.21
C ILE A 98 -11.88 9.17 -18.85
N LEU A 99 -11.93 10.50 -18.79
CA LEU A 99 -12.22 11.22 -17.55
C LEU A 99 -13.61 10.89 -17.01
N VAL A 100 -14.63 10.83 -17.87
CA VAL A 100 -15.99 10.44 -17.47
C VAL A 100 -16.02 9.01 -16.93
N ALA A 101 -15.32 8.09 -17.58
CA ALA A 101 -15.22 6.70 -17.13
C ALA A 101 -14.53 6.59 -15.76
N ILE A 102 -13.43 7.33 -15.54
CA ILE A 102 -12.74 7.37 -14.24
C ILE A 102 -13.67 7.90 -13.17
N ILE A 103 -14.38 9.01 -13.42
CA ILE A 103 -15.34 9.58 -12.46
C ILE A 103 -16.43 8.57 -12.12
N LEU A 104 -17.00 7.89 -13.12
CA LEU A 104 -18.00 6.84 -12.89
C LEU A 104 -17.46 5.70 -12.02
N VAL A 105 -16.26 5.21 -12.33
CA VAL A 105 -15.62 4.15 -11.53
C VAL A 105 -15.36 4.62 -10.10
N THR A 106 -14.91 5.86 -9.91
CA THR A 106 -14.71 6.44 -8.57
C THR A 106 -16.02 6.52 -7.79
N VAL A 107 -17.12 6.95 -8.41
CA VAL A 107 -18.44 7.00 -7.76
C VAL A 107 -18.91 5.60 -7.34
N VAL A 108 -18.74 4.60 -8.22
CA VAL A 108 -19.08 3.21 -7.90
C VAL A 108 -18.22 2.68 -6.75
N ALA A 109 -16.92 2.99 -6.73
CA ALA A 109 -16.03 2.60 -5.64
C ALA A 109 -16.43 3.23 -4.31
N VAL A 110 -16.77 4.53 -4.30
CA VAL A 110 -17.27 5.23 -3.10
C VAL A 110 -18.58 4.62 -2.61
N TYR A 111 -19.49 4.28 -3.52
CA TYR A 111 -20.71 3.55 -3.15
C TYR A 111 -20.38 2.17 -2.55
N GLY A 112 -19.42 1.44 -3.13
CA GLY A 112 -18.95 0.16 -2.61
C GLY A 112 -18.39 0.24 -1.19
N ILE A 113 -17.73 1.35 -0.82
CA ILE A 113 -17.23 1.57 0.55
C ILE A 113 -18.38 1.57 1.55
N THR A 114 -19.55 2.11 1.21
CA THR A 114 -20.71 2.14 2.12
C THR A 114 -21.32 0.75 2.39
N GLN A 115 -21.02 -0.24 1.54
CA GLN A 115 -21.50 -1.61 1.67
C GLN A 115 -20.50 -2.52 2.41
N ILE A 116 -19.35 -1.98 2.82
CA ILE A 116 -18.34 -2.76 3.55
C ILE A 116 -18.88 -3.10 4.94
N GLN A 117 -19.06 -4.40 5.19
CA GLN A 117 -19.34 -4.92 6.52
C GLN A 117 -18.02 -5.08 7.27
N ILE A 118 -17.84 -4.32 8.34
CA ILE A 118 -16.69 -4.41 9.23
C ILE A 118 -16.83 -5.71 10.03
N ASN A 119 -15.81 -6.56 9.97
CA ASN A 119 -15.76 -7.82 10.71
C ASN A 119 -14.43 -7.89 11.47
N ASP A 120 -14.54 -7.76 12.79
CA ASP A 120 -13.45 -7.69 13.76
C ASP A 120 -13.20 -9.04 14.47
N ASN A 121 -13.87 -10.12 14.06
CA ASN A 121 -13.73 -11.43 14.68
C ASN A 121 -12.47 -12.16 14.19
N PRO A 122 -11.45 -12.37 15.06
CA PRO A 122 -10.19 -13.02 14.68
C PRO A 122 -10.34 -14.52 14.36
N VAL A 123 -11.36 -15.20 14.89
CA VAL A 123 -11.65 -16.61 14.55
C VAL A 123 -12.02 -16.75 13.07
N LYS A 124 -12.64 -15.72 12.49
CA LYS A 124 -12.98 -15.70 11.06
C LYS A 124 -11.78 -15.44 10.15
N TRP A 125 -10.62 -15.05 10.67
CA TRP A 125 -9.36 -14.97 9.90
C TRP A 125 -8.85 -16.37 9.50
N PHE A 126 -9.21 -17.40 10.25
CA PHE A 126 -8.90 -18.79 9.90
C PHE A 126 -9.83 -19.30 8.79
N SER A 127 -9.31 -20.15 7.90
CA SER A 127 -10.13 -20.80 6.87
C SER A 127 -11.27 -21.59 7.51
N LYS A 128 -12.40 -21.73 6.80
CA LYS A 128 -13.56 -22.49 7.29
C LYS A 128 -13.21 -23.93 7.70
N SER A 129 -12.16 -24.50 7.12
CA SER A 129 -11.68 -25.86 7.43
C SER A 129 -10.74 -25.95 8.63
N HIS A 130 -10.26 -24.84 9.21
CA HIS A 130 -9.31 -24.89 10.31
C HIS A 130 -9.97 -25.44 11.59
N PRO A 131 -9.32 -26.36 12.34
CA PRO A 131 -9.91 -26.98 13.54
C PRO A 131 -10.44 -25.97 14.56
N ILE A 132 -9.74 -24.85 14.75
CA ILE A 132 -10.15 -23.77 15.67
C ILE A 132 -11.49 -23.15 15.26
N ARG A 133 -11.72 -22.94 13.95
CA ARG A 133 -12.96 -22.33 13.46
C ARG A 133 -14.12 -23.32 13.46
N GLN A 134 -13.87 -24.60 13.21
CA GLN A 134 -14.91 -25.64 13.34
C GLN A 134 -15.33 -25.82 14.79
N ALA A 135 -14.38 -25.87 15.72
CA ALA A 135 -14.67 -25.95 17.15
C ALA A 135 -15.49 -24.74 17.64
N ASP A 136 -15.18 -23.52 17.17
CA ASP A 136 -15.95 -22.31 17.49
C ASP A 136 -17.37 -22.32 16.91
N ILE A 137 -17.57 -22.88 15.71
CA ILE A 137 -18.91 -23.05 15.11
C ILE A 137 -19.74 -24.04 15.94
N GLU A 138 -19.18 -25.23 16.23
CA GLU A 138 -19.85 -26.26 17.02
C GLU A 138 -20.21 -25.78 18.42
N LEU A 139 -19.30 -25.03 19.06
CA LEU A 139 -19.52 -24.46 20.40
C LEU A 139 -20.59 -23.36 20.37
N ASN A 140 -20.65 -22.54 19.32
CA ASN A 140 -21.72 -21.56 19.13
C ASN A 140 -23.08 -22.22 18.90
N GLU A 141 -23.16 -23.30 18.11
CA GLU A 141 -24.42 -24.01 17.83
C GLU A 141 -24.97 -24.72 19.06
N HIS A 142 -24.11 -25.35 19.88
CA HIS A 142 -24.54 -26.20 20.99
C HIS A 142 -24.55 -25.50 22.35
N PHE A 143 -23.75 -24.45 22.56
CA PHE A 143 -23.55 -23.83 23.87
C PHE A 143 -23.91 -22.33 23.93
N GLY A 144 -24.68 -21.84 22.96
CA GLY A 144 -25.36 -20.53 23.06
C GLY A 144 -24.50 -19.30 22.80
N GLY A 145 -23.25 -19.47 22.34
CA GLY A 145 -22.40 -18.35 21.96
C GLY A 145 -20.98 -18.44 22.53
N THR A 146 -19.96 -18.11 21.72
CA THR A 146 -18.58 -17.87 22.20
C THR A 146 -18.29 -16.39 22.46
N TYR A 147 -19.21 -15.50 22.03
CA TYR A 147 -19.13 -14.06 22.24
C TYR A 147 -19.98 -13.65 23.45
N MET A 148 -19.31 -13.18 24.51
CA MET A 148 -19.97 -12.69 25.72
C MET A 148 -20.20 -11.18 25.64
N VAL A 149 -21.35 -10.72 26.12
CA VAL A 149 -21.64 -9.30 26.35
C VAL A 149 -21.45 -9.02 27.84
N TYR A 150 -20.52 -8.13 28.17
CA TYR A 150 -20.28 -7.72 29.55
C TYR A 150 -21.07 -6.44 29.85
N LEU A 151 -21.79 -6.43 30.97
CA LEU A 151 -22.42 -5.23 31.52
C LEU A 151 -21.65 -4.83 32.78
N ILE A 152 -20.93 -3.73 32.72
CA ILE A 152 -20.12 -3.20 33.81
C ILE A 152 -20.87 -2.01 34.41
N LEU A 153 -21.17 -2.07 35.71
CA LEU A 153 -21.73 -0.97 36.48
C LEU A 153 -20.59 -0.30 37.24
N GLU A 154 -20.22 0.91 36.83
CA GLU A 154 -19.30 1.77 37.58
C GLU A 154 -20.10 2.73 38.45
N ASP A 155 -19.67 2.88 39.71
CA ASP A 155 -20.22 3.87 40.63
C ASP A 155 -19.64 5.26 40.30
N ALA A 156 -20.49 6.29 40.33
CA ALA A 156 -20.12 7.65 39.92
C ALA A 156 -19.21 8.37 40.94
N THR A 157 -18.94 7.77 42.09
CA THR A 157 -18.30 8.42 43.24
C THR A 157 -16.83 8.08 43.47
N GLU A 158 -16.26 7.08 42.80
CA GLU A 158 -14.81 6.79 42.89
C GLU A 158 -14.09 7.30 41.65
N GLY A 159 -13.51 8.50 41.77
CA GLY A 159 -12.62 9.06 40.76
C GLY A 159 -11.38 8.18 40.56
N ASN A 160 -11.08 7.89 39.29
CA ASN A 160 -9.85 7.29 38.80
C ASN A 160 -8.62 7.65 39.64
N ILE A 161 -8.02 6.65 40.31
CA ILE A 161 -6.59 6.60 40.64
C ILE A 161 -5.88 5.69 39.65
#